data_AF-W2YV83-F1
#
_entry.id   AF-W2YV83-F1
#
_cell.length_a   1.000
_cell.length_b   1.000
_cell.length_c   1.000
_cell.angle_alpha   90.00
_cell.angle_beta   90.00
_cell.angle_gamma   90.00
#
_symmetry.space_group_name_H-M   'P 1'
#
loop_
_entity.id
_entity.type
_entity.pdbx_description
1 polymer ?
#
loop_
_entity_poly.entity_id
_entity_poly.type
_entity_poly.pdbx_seq_one_letter_code
_entity_poly.pdbx_strand_id
1 'polypeptide(L)'
;MGKSMEKSLSGEWIRKTLQENTYPTMVYNTLRLKEAGSKLDETPMFRQWLKYVEKYRNEKGALFGNTEMLLLFKNTMPEEDVINLLQRLRSDKGMRSHADKMQRLMFYTSKTSHTTMADVWLKFRETPEEVFNILRLAETTSDAIDDNPLLVQWLKYTQTYREKIDKNAFSDAEAMQYFRKAKLQEPDWELV
;
A
#
# COMPACT_ATOMS: atom_id res chain seq x y z
N MET A 1 -16.84 16.90 23.37
CA MET A 1 -15.86 17.27 22.32
C MET A 1 -15.82 18.79 22.23
N GLY A 2 -14.66 19.42 22.06
CA GLY A 2 -14.54 20.89 22.04
C GLY A 2 -14.64 21.49 20.63
N LYS A 3 -15.18 22.71 20.49
CA LYS A 3 -15.39 23.42 19.21
C LYS A 3 -14.15 23.46 18.30
N SER A 4 -12.95 23.51 18.88
CA SER A 4 -11.69 23.51 18.11
C SER A 4 -11.43 22.17 17.42
N MET A 5 -11.75 21.05 18.07
CA MET A 5 -11.61 19.71 17.48
C MET A 5 -12.63 19.48 16.35
N GLU A 6 -13.87 19.92 16.55
CA GLU A 6 -14.91 19.87 15.51
C GLU A 6 -14.51 20.64 14.26
N LYS A 7 -13.94 21.84 14.42
CA LYS A 7 -13.43 22.65 13.31
C LYS A 7 -12.24 22.01 12.59
N SER A 8 -11.34 21.32 13.30
CA SER A 8 -10.25 20.58 12.65
C SER A 8 -10.76 19.37 11.87
N LEU A 9 -11.82 18.72 12.35
CA LEU A 9 -12.44 17.56 11.71
C LEU A 9 -13.39 17.94 10.56
N SER A 10 -13.90 19.17 10.51
CA SER A 10 -14.71 19.66 9.39
C SER A 10 -13.92 19.78 8.09
N GLY A 11 -12.58 19.81 8.16
CA GLY A 11 -11.70 19.94 6.99
C GLY A 11 -11.66 21.35 6.42
N GLU A 12 -12.22 22.36 7.10
CA GLU A 12 -12.20 23.77 6.68
C GLU A 12 -10.79 24.30 6.40
N TRP A 13 -9.78 23.78 7.11
CA TRP A 13 -8.39 24.16 6.94
C TRP A 13 -7.81 23.71 5.59
N ILE A 14 -8.31 22.61 5.00
CA ILE A 14 -7.74 21.97 3.80
C ILE A 14 -7.65 22.98 2.65
N ARG A 15 -8.72 23.74 2.41
CA ARG A 15 -8.76 24.72 1.31
C ARG A 15 -7.69 25.79 1.48
N LYS A 16 -7.57 26.35 2.69
CA LYS A 16 -6.60 27.40 2.99
C LYS A 16 -5.16 26.87 2.88
N THR A 17 -4.88 25.73 3.51
CA THR A 17 -3.54 25.11 3.49
C THR A 17 -3.10 24.71 2.08
N LEU A 18 -4.05 24.34 1.22
CA LEU A 18 -3.79 24.04 -0.19
C LEU A 18 -3.49 25.30 -1.01
N GLN A 19 -4.23 26.40 -0.78
CA GLN A 19 -3.94 27.72 -1.38
C GLN A 19 -2.55 28.24 -0.98
N GLU A 20 -2.13 27.99 0.25
CA GLU A 20 -0.80 28.34 0.77
C GLU A 20 0.31 27.41 0.25
N ASN A 21 -0.01 26.41 -0.57
CA ASN A 21 0.93 25.41 -1.09
C ASN A 21 1.77 24.72 0.02
N THR A 22 1.17 24.50 1.19
CA THR A 22 1.89 23.86 2.30
C THR A 22 2.28 22.44 1.88
N TYR A 23 3.53 22.01 2.11
CA TYR A 23 3.93 20.66 1.72
C TYR A 23 3.29 19.60 2.64
N PRO A 24 2.84 18.42 2.15
CA PRO A 24 2.13 17.44 2.97
C PRO A 24 2.89 16.96 4.21
N THR A 25 4.21 16.88 4.15
CA THR A 25 5.05 16.61 5.33
C THR A 25 4.92 17.67 6.42
N MET A 26 4.82 18.95 6.05
CA MET A 26 4.62 20.04 7.02
C MET A 26 3.24 19.93 7.67
N VAL A 27 2.21 19.60 6.88
CA VAL A 27 0.86 19.36 7.43
C VAL A 27 0.88 18.16 8.37
N TYR A 28 1.55 17.06 8.01
CA TYR A 28 1.67 15.87 8.86
C TYR A 28 2.26 16.19 10.24
N ASN A 29 3.32 17.00 10.27
CA ASN A 29 3.98 17.45 11.50
C ASN A 29 3.10 18.44 12.28
N THR A 30 2.44 19.39 11.59
CA THR A 30 1.52 20.36 12.21
C THR A 30 0.35 19.66 12.91
N LEU A 31 -0.14 18.58 12.33
CA LEU A 31 -1.19 17.73 12.89
C LEU A 31 -0.67 16.75 13.95
N ARG A 32 0.63 16.77 14.25
CA ARG A 32 1.32 15.92 15.25
C ARG A 32 1.08 14.43 15.02
N LEU A 33 0.89 14.01 13.76
CA LEU A 33 0.51 12.63 13.43
C LEU A 33 1.59 11.60 13.80
N LYS A 34 2.86 12.01 13.89
CA LYS A 34 3.95 11.16 14.37
C LYS A 34 3.70 10.62 15.79
N GLU A 35 3.02 11.37 16.64
CA GLU A 35 2.80 11.00 18.04
C GLU A 35 1.78 9.87 18.20
N ALA A 36 0.96 9.61 17.17
CA ALA A 36 0.00 8.52 17.19
C ALA A 36 0.66 7.13 17.08
N GLY A 37 1.91 7.06 16.60
CA GLY A 37 2.64 5.80 16.43
C GLY A 37 1.84 4.76 15.64
N SER A 38 1.79 3.53 16.14
CA SER A 38 1.05 2.41 15.55
C SER A 38 -0.48 2.61 15.51
N LYS A 39 -1.02 3.62 16.21
CA LYS A 39 -2.45 3.98 16.21
C LYS A 39 -2.79 5.08 15.20
N LEU A 40 -1.88 5.38 14.27
CA LEU A 40 -2.04 6.47 13.31
C LEU A 40 -3.40 6.45 12.58
N ASP A 41 -3.85 5.29 12.12
CA ASP A 41 -5.09 5.16 11.36
C ASP A 41 -6.37 5.16 12.21
N GLU A 42 -6.24 5.00 13.52
CA GLU A 42 -7.32 5.25 14.48
C GLU A 42 -7.57 6.76 14.64
N THR A 43 -6.57 7.59 14.33
CA THR A 43 -6.65 9.04 14.47
C THR A 43 -7.53 9.68 13.40
N PRO A 44 -8.63 10.38 13.74
CA PRO A 44 -9.48 11.03 12.74
C PRO A 44 -8.75 12.09 11.90
N MET A 45 -7.70 12.71 12.45
CA MET A 45 -6.87 13.68 11.74
C MET A 45 -6.03 13.05 10.63
N PHE A 46 -5.66 11.76 10.75
CA PHE A 46 -4.97 11.06 9.68
C PHE A 46 -5.85 10.95 8.43
N ARG A 47 -7.15 10.68 8.59
CA ARG A 47 -8.10 10.70 7.47
C ARG A 47 -8.21 12.06 6.81
N GLN A 48 -8.18 13.15 7.59
CA GLN A 48 -8.16 14.51 7.02
C GLN A 48 -6.85 14.80 6.28
N TRP A 49 -5.71 14.30 6.78
CA TRP A 49 -4.44 14.41 6.10
C TRP A 49 -4.39 13.62 4.79
N LEU A 50 -4.97 12.41 4.71
CA LEU A 50 -5.08 11.66 3.45
C LEU A 50 -5.90 12.44 2.40
N LYS A 51 -7.05 13.01 2.79
CA LYS A 51 -7.85 13.89 1.91
C LYS A 51 -7.07 15.11 1.43
N TYR A 52 -6.26 15.69 2.32
CA TYR A 52 -5.39 16.79 1.96
C TYR A 52 -4.33 16.37 0.94
N VAL A 53 -3.66 15.23 1.14
CA VAL A 53 -2.64 14.69 0.22
C VAL A 53 -3.24 14.42 -1.15
N GLU A 54 -4.43 13.81 -1.21
CA GLU A 54 -5.14 13.56 -2.46
C GLU A 54 -5.36 14.86 -3.26
N LYS A 55 -5.92 15.89 -2.60
CA LYS A 55 -6.12 17.21 -3.24
C LYS A 55 -4.82 17.88 -3.66
N TYR A 56 -3.80 17.80 -2.81
CA TYR A 56 -2.47 18.34 -3.12
C TYR A 56 -1.87 17.69 -4.37
N ARG A 57 -1.93 16.35 -4.48
CA ARG A 57 -1.44 15.61 -5.64
C ARG A 57 -2.21 15.95 -6.92
N ASN A 58 -3.53 16.15 -6.80
CA ASN A 58 -4.37 16.51 -7.94
C ASN A 58 -4.08 17.93 -8.46
N GLU A 59 -3.83 18.91 -7.57
CA GLU A 59 -3.58 20.30 -7.98
C GLU A 59 -2.12 20.58 -8.36
N LYS A 60 -1.16 19.90 -7.72
CA LYS A 60 0.27 20.21 -7.84
C LYS A 60 1.06 19.13 -8.56
N GLY A 61 0.40 18.05 -8.99
CA GLY A 61 1.04 16.86 -9.53
C GLY A 61 1.72 16.02 -8.44
N ALA A 62 2.52 15.04 -8.86
CA ALA A 62 3.14 14.05 -7.98
C ALA A 62 4.39 14.56 -7.21
N LEU A 63 4.46 15.86 -6.87
CA LEU A 63 5.57 16.45 -6.09
C LEU A 63 5.68 15.88 -4.67
N PHE A 64 4.63 15.24 -4.17
CA PHE A 64 4.64 14.43 -2.95
C PHE A 64 4.28 12.99 -3.31
N GLY A 65 5.31 12.16 -3.51
CA GLY A 65 5.19 10.80 -3.99
C GLY A 65 4.85 9.77 -2.91
N ASN A 66 4.87 8.50 -3.32
CA ASN A 66 4.67 7.37 -2.41
C ASN A 66 5.90 7.11 -1.54
N THR A 67 7.09 7.44 -2.03
CA THR A 67 8.35 7.28 -1.27
C THR A 67 8.37 8.20 -0.06
N GLU A 68 8.00 9.47 -0.23
CA GLU A 68 7.93 10.45 0.86
C GLU A 68 6.84 10.08 1.87
N MET A 69 5.66 9.66 1.40
CA MET A 69 4.59 9.16 2.27
C MET A 69 5.04 7.94 3.08
N LEU A 70 5.67 6.96 2.43
CA LEU A 70 6.18 5.77 3.10
C LEU A 70 7.23 6.12 4.15
N LEU A 71 8.12 7.07 3.87
CA LEU A 71 9.11 7.55 4.83
C LEU A 71 8.45 8.19 6.07
N LEU A 72 7.33 8.91 5.91
CA LEU A 72 6.57 9.42 7.06
C LEU A 72 6.05 8.28 7.94
N PHE A 73 5.52 7.21 7.33
CA PHE A 73 5.02 6.05 8.08
C PHE A 73 6.14 5.30 8.79
N LYS A 74 7.26 5.03 8.11
CA LYS A 74 8.44 4.39 8.70
C LYS A 74 9.05 5.19 9.86
N ASN A 75 8.95 6.51 9.80
CA ASN A 75 9.39 7.40 10.89
C ASN A 75 8.34 7.57 11.99
N THR A 76 7.13 7.03 11.82
CA THR A 76 6.04 7.11 12.80
C THR A 76 5.91 5.82 13.60
N MET A 77 6.15 4.65 12.99
CA MET A 77 5.87 3.35 13.61
C MET A 77 6.85 2.26 13.14
N PRO A 78 6.95 1.13 13.87
CA PRO A 78 7.73 -0.04 13.46
C PRO A 78 7.34 -0.60 12.08
N GLU A 79 8.25 -1.34 11.42
CA GLU A 79 8.06 -1.89 10.07
C GLU A 79 6.78 -2.73 9.92
N GLU A 80 6.49 -3.61 10.88
CA GLU A 80 5.28 -4.43 10.87
C GLU A 80 3.99 -3.58 10.88
N ASP A 81 3.97 -2.51 11.68
CA ASP A 81 2.81 -1.61 11.76
C ASP A 81 2.64 -0.80 10.47
N VAL A 82 3.75 -0.43 9.80
CA VAL A 82 3.69 0.18 8.47
C VAL A 82 3.04 -0.79 7.48
N ILE A 83 3.45 -2.06 7.46
CA ILE A 83 2.87 -3.06 6.53
C ILE A 83 1.38 -3.27 6.83
N ASN A 84 0.99 -3.39 8.12
CA ASN A 84 -0.43 -3.48 8.52
C ASN A 84 -1.22 -2.22 8.14
N LEU A 85 -0.65 -1.02 8.27
CA LEU A 85 -1.27 0.23 7.83
C LEU A 85 -1.48 0.23 6.32
N LEU A 86 -0.45 -0.10 5.55
CA LEU A 86 -0.53 -0.17 4.09
C LEU A 86 -1.59 -1.19 3.66
N GLN A 87 -1.70 -2.33 4.32
CA GLN A 87 -2.75 -3.30 4.04
C GLN A 87 -4.15 -2.74 4.27
N ARG A 88 -4.38 -2.07 5.41
CA ARG A 88 -5.67 -1.43 5.73
C ARG A 88 -6.03 -0.30 4.75
N LEU A 89 -5.04 0.46 4.29
CA LEU A 89 -5.25 1.54 3.32
C LEU A 89 -5.75 1.03 1.95
N ARG A 90 -5.61 -0.27 1.65
CA ARG A 90 -6.13 -0.86 0.40
C ARG A 90 -7.65 -0.89 0.32
N SER A 91 -8.34 -0.76 1.45
CA SER A 91 -9.80 -0.66 1.51
C SER A 91 -10.32 0.72 1.08
N ASP A 92 -9.47 1.74 1.07
CA ASP A 92 -9.80 3.06 0.54
C ASP A 92 -9.44 3.12 -0.97
N LYS A 93 -10.46 3.37 -1.81
CA LYS A 93 -10.30 3.41 -3.28
C LYS A 93 -9.25 4.42 -3.73
N GLY A 94 -9.16 5.58 -3.07
CA GLY A 94 -8.17 6.62 -3.39
C GLY A 94 -6.75 6.25 -2.96
N MET A 95 -6.60 5.28 -2.05
CA MET A 95 -5.29 4.85 -1.52
C MET A 95 -4.84 3.49 -2.02
N ARG A 96 -5.72 2.65 -2.57
CA ARG A 96 -5.37 1.26 -2.96
C ARG A 96 -4.13 1.17 -3.84
N SER A 97 -4.11 1.90 -4.96
CA SER A 97 -2.96 1.86 -5.89
C SER A 97 -1.67 2.42 -5.27
N HIS A 98 -1.79 3.40 -4.35
CA HIS A 98 -0.67 3.97 -3.62
C HIS A 98 -0.13 2.99 -2.56
N ALA A 99 -1.03 2.31 -1.86
CA ALA A 99 -0.71 1.27 -0.89
C ALA A 99 0.01 0.09 -1.56
N ASP A 100 -0.50 -0.41 -2.69
CA ASP A 100 0.15 -1.49 -3.44
C ASP A 100 1.56 -1.08 -3.90
N LYS A 101 1.71 0.16 -4.40
CA LYS A 101 3.03 0.73 -4.75
C LYS A 101 3.97 0.77 -3.54
N MET A 102 3.49 1.23 -2.38
CA MET A 102 4.30 1.29 -1.16
C MET A 102 4.66 -0.10 -0.62
N GLN A 103 3.78 -1.10 -0.74
CA GLN A 103 4.08 -2.48 -0.40
C GLN A 103 5.22 -3.04 -1.27
N ARG A 104 5.19 -2.80 -2.59
CA ARG A 104 6.31 -3.19 -3.46
C ARG A 104 7.60 -2.46 -3.10
N LEU A 105 7.55 -1.16 -2.77
CA LEU A 105 8.73 -0.43 -2.28
C LEU A 105 9.30 -1.05 -1.00
N MET A 106 8.45 -1.48 -0.06
CA MET A 106 8.89 -2.18 1.15
C MET A 106 9.58 -3.51 0.84
N PHE A 107 9.06 -4.27 -0.12
CA PHE A 107 9.68 -5.51 -0.57
C PHE A 107 11.09 -5.28 -1.13
N TYR A 108 11.28 -4.28 -1.98
CA TYR A 108 12.59 -4.02 -2.60
C TYR A 108 13.62 -3.40 -1.66
N THR A 109 13.18 -2.73 -0.59
CA THR A 109 14.07 -1.97 0.30
C THR A 109 14.43 -2.69 1.60
N SER A 110 13.77 -3.81 1.91
CA SER A 110 13.98 -4.54 3.16
C SER A 110 13.69 -6.04 2.99
N LYS A 111 14.68 -6.89 3.29
CA LYS A 111 14.51 -8.36 3.28
C LYS A 111 13.57 -8.84 4.39
N THR A 112 13.57 -8.17 5.55
CA THR A 112 12.67 -8.50 6.67
C THR A 112 11.21 -8.24 6.30
N SER A 113 10.95 -7.28 5.42
CA SER A 113 9.60 -7.07 4.87
C SER A 113 9.03 -8.31 4.18
N HIS A 114 9.84 -9.19 3.59
CA HIS A 114 9.32 -10.33 2.81
C HIS A 114 8.49 -11.26 3.68
N THR A 115 9.02 -11.65 4.83
CA THR A 115 8.32 -12.52 5.79
C THR A 115 7.14 -11.79 6.43
N THR A 116 7.38 -10.57 6.93
CA THR A 116 6.34 -9.78 7.61
C THR A 116 5.15 -9.48 6.68
N MET A 117 5.39 -9.21 5.40
CA MET A 117 4.33 -9.01 4.40
C MET A 117 3.53 -10.29 4.18
N ALA A 118 4.16 -11.46 4.08
CA ALA A 118 3.46 -12.74 3.96
C ALA A 118 2.55 -12.99 5.18
N ASP A 119 3.05 -12.74 6.39
CA ASP A 119 2.27 -12.91 7.62
C ASP A 119 1.08 -11.95 7.67
N VAL A 120 1.27 -10.70 7.27
CA VAL A 120 0.18 -9.72 7.18
C VAL A 120 -0.84 -10.11 6.11
N TRP A 121 -0.44 -10.49 4.90
CA TRP A 121 -1.38 -10.95 3.88
C TRP A 121 -2.19 -12.16 4.35
N LEU A 122 -1.55 -13.11 5.03
CA LEU A 122 -2.22 -14.28 5.58
C LEU A 122 -3.23 -13.89 6.68
N LYS A 123 -2.85 -12.97 7.58
CA LYS A 123 -3.72 -12.40 8.62
C LYS A 123 -4.95 -11.72 8.04
N PHE A 124 -4.80 -11.00 6.93
CA PHE A 124 -5.90 -10.35 6.21
C PHE A 124 -6.63 -11.31 5.23
N ARG A 125 -6.16 -12.56 5.11
CA ARG A 125 -6.68 -13.59 4.20
C ARG A 125 -6.70 -13.14 2.73
N GLU A 126 -5.67 -12.41 2.32
CA GLU A 126 -5.50 -12.00 0.93
C GLU A 126 -5.31 -13.23 0.05
N THR A 127 -6.08 -13.37 -1.03
CA THR A 127 -5.96 -14.55 -1.88
C THR A 127 -4.65 -14.52 -2.67
N PRO A 128 -4.17 -15.67 -3.18
CA PRO A 128 -3.02 -15.70 -4.08
C PRO A 128 -3.17 -14.74 -5.27
N GLU A 129 -4.36 -14.64 -5.87
CA GLU A 129 -4.66 -13.71 -6.96
C GLU A 129 -4.53 -12.24 -6.54
N GLU A 130 -4.95 -11.91 -5.32
CA GLU A 130 -4.84 -10.54 -4.82
C GLU A 130 -3.37 -10.17 -4.54
N VAL A 131 -2.60 -11.08 -3.92
CA VAL A 131 -1.15 -10.87 -3.73
C VAL A 131 -0.43 -10.79 -5.07
N PHE A 132 -0.83 -11.57 -6.08
CA PHE A 132 -0.31 -11.48 -7.44
C PHE A 132 -0.47 -10.06 -8.02
N ASN A 133 -1.64 -9.46 -7.81
CA ASN A 133 -1.97 -8.11 -8.26
C ASN A 133 -1.18 -7.03 -7.48
N ILE A 134 -1.07 -7.16 -6.15
CA ILE A 134 -0.23 -6.27 -5.31
C ILE A 134 1.20 -6.23 -5.85
N LEU A 135 1.75 -7.39 -6.20
CA LEU A 135 3.12 -7.52 -6.68
C LEU A 135 3.29 -7.18 -8.17
N ARG A 136 2.19 -6.95 -8.91
CA ARG A 136 2.17 -6.67 -10.36
C ARG A 136 2.93 -7.73 -11.17
N LEU A 137 2.72 -9.00 -10.84
CA LEU A 137 3.44 -10.09 -11.48
C LEU A 137 3.11 -10.27 -12.97
N ALA A 138 1.94 -9.84 -13.44
CA ALA A 138 1.64 -9.82 -14.88
C ALA A 138 2.60 -8.90 -15.68
N GLU A 139 3.25 -7.94 -15.03
CA GLU A 139 4.08 -6.94 -15.69
C GLU A 139 5.59 -7.20 -15.53
N THR A 140 5.99 -8.28 -14.85
CA THR A 140 7.41 -8.58 -14.68
C THR A 140 8.05 -8.95 -16.01
N THR A 141 9.28 -8.53 -16.25
CA THR A 141 9.97 -8.72 -17.53
C THR A 141 10.54 -10.13 -17.72
N SER A 142 10.83 -10.85 -16.63
CA SER A 142 11.36 -12.21 -16.64
C SER A 142 10.34 -13.22 -16.12
N ASP A 143 10.25 -14.34 -16.84
CA ASP A 143 9.49 -15.54 -16.44
C ASP A 143 10.36 -16.52 -15.65
N ALA A 144 11.67 -16.29 -15.58
CA ALA A 144 12.59 -17.12 -14.83
C ALA A 144 12.42 -16.83 -13.33
N ILE A 145 12.16 -17.89 -12.55
CA ILE A 145 11.97 -17.80 -11.10
C ILE A 145 13.22 -17.23 -10.42
N ASP A 146 14.41 -17.63 -10.87
CA ASP A 146 15.69 -17.21 -10.28
C ASP A 146 15.96 -15.71 -10.45
N ASP A 147 15.37 -15.09 -11.48
CA ASP A 147 15.52 -13.66 -11.77
C ASP A 147 14.35 -12.81 -11.22
N ASN A 148 13.36 -13.44 -10.59
CA ASN A 148 12.12 -12.78 -10.16
C ASN A 148 11.81 -13.05 -8.68
N PRO A 149 12.40 -12.26 -7.76
CA PRO A 149 12.18 -12.45 -6.32
C PRO A 149 10.72 -12.22 -5.88
N LEU A 150 9.94 -11.42 -6.62
CA LEU A 150 8.51 -11.25 -6.38
C LEU A 150 7.73 -12.53 -6.71
N LEU A 151 8.08 -13.21 -7.82
CA LEU A 151 7.48 -14.49 -8.20
C LEU A 151 7.80 -15.56 -7.14
N VAL A 152 9.04 -15.63 -6.66
CA VAL A 152 9.44 -16.53 -5.57
C VAL A 152 8.61 -16.27 -4.30
N GLN A 153 8.46 -15.00 -3.92
CA GLN A 153 7.65 -14.62 -2.76
C GLN A 153 6.19 -15.06 -2.91
N TRP A 154 5.60 -14.81 -4.09
CA TRP A 154 4.22 -15.17 -4.36
C TRP A 154 3.98 -16.67 -4.37
N LEU A 155 4.88 -17.47 -4.94
CA LEU A 155 4.78 -18.94 -4.92
C LEU A 155 4.81 -19.47 -3.48
N LYS A 156 5.74 -18.99 -2.65
CA LYS A 156 5.83 -19.36 -1.22
C LYS A 156 4.58 -18.95 -0.44
N TYR A 157 4.07 -17.75 -0.69
CA TYR A 157 2.83 -17.29 -0.09
C TYR A 157 1.65 -18.18 -0.49
N THR A 158 1.53 -18.52 -1.77
CA THR A 158 0.47 -19.36 -2.32
C THR A 158 0.46 -20.75 -1.70
N GLN A 159 1.64 -21.37 -1.54
CA GLN A 159 1.79 -22.63 -0.81
C GLN A 159 1.30 -22.51 0.65
N THR A 160 1.76 -21.47 1.36
CA THR A 160 1.38 -21.24 2.76
C THR A 160 -0.13 -20.98 2.92
N TYR A 161 -0.73 -20.22 2.00
CA TYR A 161 -2.16 -19.93 1.98
C TYR A 161 -2.97 -21.21 1.74
N ARG A 162 -2.51 -22.07 0.81
CA ARG A 162 -3.12 -23.36 0.53
C ARG A 162 -3.12 -24.27 1.76
N GLU A 163 -2.01 -24.32 2.47
CA GLU A 163 -1.84 -25.16 3.66
C GLU A 163 -2.68 -24.67 4.85
N LYS A 164 -2.73 -23.35 5.08
CA LYS A 164 -3.26 -22.77 6.31
C LYS A 164 -4.68 -22.22 6.20
N ILE A 165 -5.12 -21.80 5.01
CA ILE A 165 -6.38 -21.05 4.82
C ILE A 165 -7.35 -21.80 3.92
N ASP A 166 -6.94 -22.22 2.72
CA ASP A 166 -7.81 -22.86 1.74
C ASP A 166 -7.09 -23.93 0.94
N LYS A 167 -7.36 -25.21 1.23
CA LYS A 167 -6.74 -26.36 0.55
C LYS A 167 -7.03 -26.42 -0.96
N ASN A 168 -8.03 -25.68 -1.45
CA ASN A 168 -8.38 -25.59 -2.86
C ASN A 168 -7.73 -24.38 -3.57
N ALA A 169 -6.95 -23.56 -2.85
CA ALA A 169 -6.10 -22.55 -3.49
C ALA A 169 -5.06 -23.22 -4.40
N PHE A 170 -4.45 -22.43 -5.29
CA PHE A 170 -3.57 -22.94 -6.34
C PHE A 170 -2.54 -23.96 -5.86
N SER A 171 -2.50 -25.11 -6.53
CA SER A 171 -1.31 -25.95 -6.60
C SER A 171 -0.14 -25.19 -7.23
N ASP A 172 1.09 -25.68 -7.04
CA ASP A 172 2.27 -25.05 -7.61
C ASP A 172 2.21 -25.01 -9.16
N ALA A 173 1.62 -26.04 -9.77
CA ALA A 173 1.37 -26.10 -11.20
C ALA A 173 0.31 -25.09 -11.66
N GLU A 174 -0.81 -24.98 -10.95
CA GLU A 174 -1.87 -24.00 -11.24
C GLU A 174 -1.37 -22.57 -11.07
N ALA A 175 -0.56 -22.29 -10.05
CA ALA A 175 0.04 -20.98 -9.83
C ALA A 175 0.96 -20.59 -11.01
N MET A 176 1.83 -21.50 -11.46
CA MET A 176 2.68 -21.24 -12.63
C MET A 176 1.88 -21.09 -13.92
N GLN A 177 0.80 -21.85 -14.09
CA GLN A 177 -0.11 -21.69 -15.23
C GLN A 177 -0.81 -20.32 -15.19
N TYR A 178 -1.28 -19.90 -14.01
CA TYR A 178 -1.90 -18.59 -13.79
C TYR A 178 -0.93 -17.46 -14.16
N PHE A 179 0.30 -17.49 -13.66
CA PHE A 179 1.34 -16.50 -13.97
C PHE A 179 1.61 -16.39 -15.48
N ARG A 180 1.83 -17.52 -16.16
CA ARG A 180 2.08 -17.54 -17.61
C ARG A 180 0.88 -17.01 -18.41
N LYS A 181 -0.34 -17.37 -18.02
CA LYS A 181 -1.56 -16.90 -18.69
C LYS A 181 -1.73 -15.39 -18.54
N ALA A 182 -1.48 -14.86 -17.35
CA ALA A 182 -1.57 -13.42 -17.08
C ALA A 182 -0.54 -12.61 -17.90
N LYS A 183 0.64 -13.18 -18.16
CA LYS A 183 1.70 -12.57 -19.00
C LYS A 183 1.35 -12.52 -20.49
N LEU A 184 0.51 -13.43 -20.98
CA LEU A 184 0.08 -13.51 -22.39
C LEU A 184 -1.09 -12.58 -22.71
N GLN A 185 -1.79 -12.07 -21.70
CA GLN A 185 -2.81 -11.06 -21.86
C GLN A 185 -2.10 -9.71 -21.93
N GLU A 186 -1.83 -9.22 -23.14
CA GLU A 186 -1.34 -7.85 -23.33
C GLU A 186 -2.30 -6.87 -22.64
N PRO A 187 -1.79 -5.84 -21.94
CA PRO A 187 -2.67 -4.82 -21.39
C PRO A 187 -3.24 -3.99 -22.55
N ASP A 188 -4.57 -3.85 -22.57
CA ASP A 188 -5.45 -3.29 -23.60
C ASP A 188 -5.27 -1.77 -23.84
N TRP A 189 -4.05 -1.24 -23.80
CA TRP A 189 -3.76 0.20 -23.89
C TRP A 189 -3.40 0.69 -25.30
N GLU A 190 -3.41 -0.16 -26.33
CA GLU A 190 -3.25 0.31 -27.73
C GLU A 190 -4.54 0.91 -28.34
N LEU A 191 -5.60 1.13 -27.55
CA LEU A 191 -6.88 1.67 -28.05
C LEU A 191 -7.47 2.82 -27.20
N VAL A 192 -6.71 3.84 -26.76
CA VAL A 192 -7.21 5.22 -26.53
C VAL A 192 -6.11 6.25 -26.71
#